data_AF-B4D7I3-F1
#
_entry.id   AF-B4D7I3-F1
#
_cell.length_a   1.000
_cell.length_b   1.000
_cell.length_c   1.000
_cell.angle_alpha   90.00
_cell.angle_beta   90.00
_cell.angle_gamma   90.00
#
_symmetry.space_group_name_H-M   'P 1'
#
loop_
_entity.id
_entity.type
_entity.pdbx_description
1 polymer ?
#
loop_
_entity_poly.entity_id
_entity_poly.type
_entity_poly.pdbx_seq_one_letter_code
_entity_poly.pdbx_strand_id
1 'polypeptide(L)'
;MAELENPQAFPDKTPSPVPTKSKNPNRIRRIIFAPFTLVAYLVRGKSNIDEIVVYSAPRAFYLWIVIAVGFALKFLVPLYLSASAGAWIFITTLVFFILALLYDMSLKKLALWVLVIAALWLLCKYLENLRDIVILGPIVHHFAMLDPQYDHGTVTVLCWLLLIPWVCSLFEMRFDRKKKFSPNEIAEFHFGEGSELTDRSGLRFVTKYRDVLETVLSFGGGDLLAVDNHQTVIKRYENIIGLWFYWEKLDRVLHQRATLLDDEAAKDQAAGDQPAL
;
A
#
# COMPACT_ATOMS: atom_id res chain seq x y z
N MET A 1 68.16 66.71 -1.26
CA MET A 1 67.53 66.40 0.04
C MET A 1 66.04 66.68 -0.15
N ALA A 2 65.09 65.75 -0.11
CA ALA A 2 65.01 64.34 0.30
C ALA A 2 63.83 63.73 -0.53
N GLU A 3 63.84 62.51 -1.09
CA GLU A 3 63.55 61.20 -0.45
C GLU A 3 62.53 61.33 0.70
N LEU A 4 61.34 60.74 0.74
CA LEU A 4 60.74 59.45 0.39
C LEU A 4 59.21 59.67 0.53
N GLU A 5 58.27 58.92 -0.05
CA GLU A 5 57.82 57.62 0.47
C GLU A 5 56.78 57.04 -0.50
N ASN A 6 56.95 55.75 -0.82
CA ASN A 6 56.14 54.96 -1.73
C ASN A 6 55.09 54.17 -0.91
N PRO A 7 53.77 54.37 -1.09
CA PRO A 7 52.78 53.57 -0.39
C PRO A 7 52.68 52.19 -1.03
N GLN A 8 53.27 51.18 -0.37
CA GLN A 8 53.09 49.78 -0.72
C GLN A 8 51.61 49.38 -0.61
N ALA A 9 51.00 49.11 -1.76
CA ALA A 9 49.69 48.48 -1.86
C ALA A 9 49.74 47.05 -1.33
N PHE A 10 48.94 46.77 -0.28
CA PHE A 10 48.74 45.42 0.23
C PHE A 10 47.94 44.58 -0.77
N PRO A 11 48.39 43.36 -1.12
CA PRO A 11 47.62 42.49 -2.00
C PRO A 11 46.40 41.93 -1.27
N ASP A 12 45.22 42.23 -1.81
CA ASP A 12 43.92 41.74 -1.35
C ASP A 12 43.85 40.22 -1.57
N LYS A 13 44.02 39.45 -0.49
CA LYS A 13 43.86 37.98 -0.49
C LYS A 13 42.37 37.67 -0.52
N THR A 14 41.82 37.58 -1.73
CA THR A 14 40.51 36.98 -1.95
C THR A 14 40.50 35.56 -1.37
N PRO A 15 39.58 35.26 -0.42
CA PRO A 15 39.52 33.94 0.19
C PRO A 15 39.16 32.90 -0.87
N SER A 16 39.99 31.87 -0.99
CA SER A 16 39.75 30.76 -1.91
C SER A 16 38.38 30.12 -1.64
N PRO A 17 37.60 29.79 -2.68
CA PRO A 17 36.28 29.20 -2.50
C PRO A 17 36.40 27.88 -1.74
N VAL A 18 35.72 27.80 -0.60
CA VAL A 18 35.64 26.59 0.22
C VAL A 18 35.05 25.46 -0.65
N PRO A 19 35.72 24.31 -0.78
CA PRO A 19 35.21 23.20 -1.59
C PRO A 19 33.88 22.72 -1.00
N THR A 20 32.79 23.00 -1.71
CA THR A 20 31.46 22.52 -1.36
C THR A 20 31.43 21.01 -1.54
N LYS A 21 31.42 20.30 -0.40
CA LYS A 21 31.36 18.83 -0.32
C LYS A 21 30.17 18.33 -1.14
N SER A 22 30.45 17.80 -2.33
CA SER A 22 29.46 17.17 -3.22
C SER A 22 28.70 16.08 -2.46
N LYS A 23 27.44 16.36 -2.12
CA LYS A 23 26.56 15.42 -1.43
C LYS A 23 26.26 14.27 -2.39
N ASN A 24 26.86 13.12 -2.13
CA ASN A 24 26.67 11.90 -2.91
C ASN A 24 25.16 11.51 -2.97
N PRO A 25 24.51 11.60 -4.14
CA PRO A 25 23.06 11.40 -4.28
C PRO A 25 22.62 9.98 -3.90
N ASN A 26 23.53 9.01 -3.93
CA ASN A 26 23.25 7.62 -3.57
C ASN A 26 22.96 7.42 -2.06
N ARG A 27 23.41 8.34 -1.20
CA ARG A 27 23.15 8.24 0.25
C ARG A 27 21.71 8.59 0.60
N ILE A 28 21.10 9.53 -0.13
CA ILE A 28 19.71 9.95 0.05
C ILE A 28 18.75 8.84 -0.38
N ARG A 29 19.01 8.19 -1.53
CA ARG A 29 18.21 7.04 -1.98
C ARG A 29 18.19 5.89 -0.97
N ARG A 30 19.33 5.53 -0.36
CA ARG A 30 19.37 4.46 0.65
C ARG A 30 18.54 4.77 1.89
N ILE A 31 18.52 6.02 2.35
CA ILE A 31 17.75 6.41 3.54
C ILE A 31 16.25 6.37 3.26
N ILE A 32 15.82 6.81 2.08
CA ILE A 32 14.40 6.81 1.69
C ILE A 32 13.87 5.38 1.52
N PHE A 33 14.66 4.48 0.93
CA PHE A 33 14.23 3.10 0.70
C PHE A 33 14.50 2.12 1.85
N ALA A 34 15.34 2.48 2.83
CA ALA A 34 15.64 1.66 4.01
C ALA A 34 14.40 1.10 4.73
N PRO A 35 13.35 1.89 5.06
CA PRO A 35 12.18 1.35 5.74
C PRO A 35 11.42 0.33 4.89
N PHE A 36 11.31 0.55 3.58
CA PHE A 36 10.66 -0.40 2.66
C PHE A 36 11.43 -1.70 2.53
N THR A 37 12.77 -1.63 2.46
CA THR A 37 13.60 -2.85 2.44
C THR A 37 13.58 -3.60 3.75
N LEU A 38 13.45 -2.90 4.89
CA LEU A 38 13.32 -3.53 6.21
C LEU A 38 11.99 -4.26 6.33
N VAL A 39 10.89 -3.65 5.91
CA VAL A 39 9.57 -4.30 5.87
C VAL A 39 9.59 -5.51 4.94
N ALA A 40 10.14 -5.38 3.73
CA ALA A 40 10.27 -6.49 2.80
C ALA A 40 11.14 -7.63 3.38
N TYR A 41 12.24 -7.30 4.07
CA TYR A 41 13.09 -8.29 4.74
C TYR A 41 12.39 -8.96 5.92
N LEU A 42 11.65 -8.22 6.74
CA LEU A 42 10.88 -8.75 7.87
C LEU A 42 9.74 -9.66 7.41
N VAL A 43 9.13 -9.36 6.26
CA VAL A 43 8.10 -10.21 5.64
C VAL A 43 8.72 -11.45 4.99
N ARG A 44 9.98 -11.37 4.53
CA ARG A 44 10.70 -12.47 3.89
C ARG A 44 11.32 -13.41 4.92
N GLY A 45 10.47 -14.09 5.70
CA GLY A 45 10.90 -15.22 6.54
C GLY A 45 11.55 -16.34 5.71
N LYS A 46 12.44 -17.14 6.33
CA LYS A 46 12.93 -18.40 5.75
C LYS A 46 11.73 -19.30 5.47
N SER A 47 11.29 -19.39 4.22
CA SER A 47 10.27 -20.35 3.84
C SER A 47 10.94 -21.71 3.68
N ASN A 48 10.46 -22.71 4.42
CA ASN A 48 10.65 -24.09 3.97
C ASN A 48 9.97 -24.21 2.60
N ILE A 49 10.55 -25.03 1.72
CA ILE A 49 10.11 -25.11 0.30
C ILE A 49 8.64 -25.54 0.20
N ASP A 50 8.10 -26.17 1.24
CA ASP A 50 6.75 -26.73 1.28
C ASP A 50 5.74 -25.90 2.10
N GLU A 51 6.14 -24.78 2.72
CA GLU A 51 5.23 -23.94 3.52
C GLU A 51 5.26 -22.49 3.07
N ILE A 52 4.09 -21.93 2.76
CA ILE A 52 3.95 -20.53 2.39
C ILE A 52 3.23 -19.79 3.51
N VAL A 53 3.93 -18.81 4.08
CA VAL A 53 3.35 -17.89 5.05
C VAL A 53 2.89 -16.64 4.32
N VAL A 54 1.61 -16.31 4.47
CA VAL A 54 1.05 -15.05 4.01
C VAL A 54 0.39 -14.30 5.17
N TYR A 55 0.33 -12.99 5.03
CA TYR A 55 -0.17 -12.07 6.05
C TYR A 55 -1.39 -11.33 5.52
N SER A 56 -2.45 -11.26 6.34
CA SER A 56 -3.62 -10.43 6.04
C SER A 56 -3.44 -9.05 6.65
N ALA A 57 -3.63 -7.99 5.86
CA ALA A 57 -3.47 -6.62 6.29
C ALA A 57 -4.72 -6.12 7.03
N PRO A 58 -4.60 -5.63 8.28
CA PRO A 58 -5.68 -4.89 8.92
C PRO A 58 -5.90 -3.55 8.20
N ARG A 59 -7.09 -2.94 8.32
CA ARG A 59 -7.40 -1.66 7.65
C ARG A 59 -6.46 -0.52 8.04
N ALA A 60 -5.97 -0.52 9.28
CA ALA A 60 -4.99 0.46 9.76
C ALA A 60 -3.64 0.35 9.04
N PHE A 61 -3.31 -0.78 8.40
CA PHE A 61 -2.09 -0.94 7.60
C PHE A 61 -2.01 0.13 6.51
N TYR A 62 -3.14 0.45 5.86
CA TYR A 62 -3.19 1.39 4.74
C TYR A 62 -2.88 2.85 5.14
N LEU A 63 -2.81 3.18 6.45
CA LEU A 63 -2.42 4.52 6.93
C LEU A 63 -1.05 4.96 6.42
N TRP A 64 -0.18 4.01 6.06
CA TRP A 64 1.17 4.31 5.58
C TRP A 64 1.20 5.30 4.42
N ILE A 65 0.17 5.33 3.55
CA ILE A 65 0.14 6.27 2.42
C ILE A 65 -0.01 7.72 2.89
N VAL A 66 -0.90 7.99 3.85
CA VAL A 66 -1.10 9.34 4.39
C VAL A 66 0.16 9.81 5.11
N ILE A 67 0.78 8.91 5.87
CA ILE A 67 2.04 9.14 6.58
C ILE A 67 3.17 9.44 5.56
N ALA A 68 3.30 8.62 4.52
CA ALA A 68 4.31 8.78 3.49
C ALA A 68 4.13 10.09 2.71
N VAL A 69 2.89 10.44 2.33
CA VAL A 69 2.59 11.70 1.63
C VAL A 69 2.89 12.91 2.52
N GLY A 70 2.49 12.90 3.79
CA GLY A 70 2.78 14.01 4.71
C GLY A 70 4.29 14.20 4.93
N PHE A 71 5.04 13.12 5.13
CA PHE A 71 6.50 13.21 5.21
C PHE A 71 7.15 13.63 3.89
N ALA A 72 6.63 13.19 2.73
CA ALA A 72 7.14 13.62 1.43
C ALA A 72 6.90 15.12 1.19
N LEU A 73 5.70 15.61 1.50
CA LEU A 73 5.34 17.02 1.37
C LEU A 73 6.21 17.94 2.23
N LYS A 74 6.65 17.47 3.41
CA LYS A 74 7.64 18.21 4.22
C LYS A 74 8.90 18.58 3.43
N PHE A 75 9.34 17.72 2.50
CA PHE A 75 10.50 17.98 1.65
C PHE A 75 10.12 18.64 0.32
N LEU A 76 9.00 18.27 -0.29
CA LEU A 76 8.60 18.77 -1.60
C LEU A 76 8.10 20.21 -1.58
N VAL A 77 7.40 20.64 -0.52
CA VAL A 77 6.90 22.02 -0.39
C VAL A 77 8.03 23.05 -0.47
N PRO A 78 9.10 22.99 0.36
CA PRO A 78 10.15 24.01 0.28
C PRO A 78 10.98 23.93 -1.02
N LEU A 79 10.91 22.84 -1.79
CA LEU A 79 11.74 22.64 -2.98
C LEU A 79 11.01 22.96 -4.28
N TYR A 80 9.74 22.57 -4.40
CA TYR A 80 9.03 22.50 -5.68
C TYR A 80 7.57 22.95 -5.66
N LEU A 81 6.93 23.05 -4.49
CA LEU A 81 5.48 23.29 -4.41
C LEU A 81 5.17 24.54 -3.59
N SER A 82 4.09 25.25 -3.94
CA SER A 82 3.58 26.29 -3.04
C SER A 82 3.00 25.65 -1.76
N ALA A 83 2.99 26.41 -0.66
CA ALA A 83 2.37 25.97 0.59
C ALA A 83 0.88 25.64 0.39
N SER A 84 0.16 26.43 -0.41
CA SER A 84 -1.23 26.15 -0.75
C SER A 84 -1.41 24.82 -1.49
N ALA A 85 -0.58 24.54 -2.50
CA ALA A 85 -0.62 23.26 -3.21
C ALA A 85 -0.30 22.08 -2.28
N GLY A 86 0.68 22.22 -1.39
CA GLY A 86 1.02 21.20 -0.40
C GLY A 86 -0.16 20.87 0.52
N ALA A 87 -0.88 21.89 1.01
CA ALA A 87 -2.05 21.70 1.86
C ALA A 87 -3.19 20.97 1.12
N TRP A 88 -3.49 21.38 -0.12
CA TRP A 88 -4.51 20.73 -0.93
C TRP A 88 -4.18 19.26 -1.25
N ILE A 89 -2.92 18.96 -1.57
CA ILE A 89 -2.48 17.57 -1.81
C ILE A 89 -2.70 16.74 -0.53
N PHE A 90 -2.33 17.26 0.63
CA PHE A 90 -2.49 16.55 1.89
C PHE A 90 -3.96 16.35 2.27
N ILE A 91 -4.79 17.40 2.20
CA ILE A 91 -6.23 17.35 2.47
C ILE A 91 -6.91 16.35 1.53
N THR A 92 -6.61 16.42 0.23
CA THR A 92 -7.17 15.49 -0.77
C THR A 92 -6.76 14.05 -0.47
N THR A 93 -5.50 13.82 -0.11
CA THR A 93 -5.01 12.48 0.27
C THR A 93 -5.74 11.96 1.51
N LEU A 94 -5.98 12.81 2.51
CA LEU A 94 -6.67 12.43 3.75
C LEU A 94 -8.15 12.15 3.51
N VAL A 95 -8.85 13.00 2.75
CA VAL A 95 -10.24 12.76 2.34
C VAL A 95 -10.35 11.49 1.52
N PHE A 96 -9.46 11.30 0.54
CA PHE A 96 -9.41 10.09 -0.27
C PHE A 96 -9.23 8.84 0.61
N PHE A 97 -8.31 8.89 1.57
CA PHE A 97 -8.06 7.80 2.51
C PHE A 97 -9.29 7.49 3.39
N ILE A 98 -9.97 8.51 3.92
CA ILE A 98 -11.21 8.34 4.69
C ILE A 98 -12.30 7.71 3.83
N LEU A 99 -12.48 8.18 2.60
CA LEU A 99 -13.45 7.60 1.67
C LEU A 99 -13.12 6.14 1.35
N ALA A 100 -11.85 5.82 1.11
CA ALA A 100 -11.40 4.45 0.87
C ALA A 100 -11.59 3.53 2.09
N LEU A 101 -11.52 4.07 3.32
CA LEU A 101 -11.81 3.31 4.54
C LEU A 101 -13.30 3.11 4.80
N LEU A 102 -14.11 4.16 4.58
CA LEU A 102 -15.55 4.15 4.86
C LEU A 102 -16.34 3.39 3.78
N TYR A 103 -15.94 3.56 2.53
CA TYR A 103 -16.58 2.93 1.39
C TYR A 103 -15.66 1.86 0.83
N ASP A 104 -16.16 0.64 0.77
CA ASP A 104 -15.59 -0.42 -0.08
C ASP A 104 -15.83 -0.04 -1.55
N MET A 105 -14.98 0.90 -2.01
CA MET A 105 -14.95 1.47 -3.33
C MET A 105 -14.30 0.47 -4.26
N SER A 106 -15.08 -0.50 -4.73
CA SER A 106 -14.63 -1.30 -5.86
C SER A 106 -14.33 -0.38 -7.05
N LEU A 107 -13.32 -0.71 -7.86
CA LEU A 107 -12.94 0.07 -9.06
C LEU A 107 -14.15 0.44 -9.93
N LYS A 108 -15.11 -0.49 -10.05
CA LYS A 108 -16.37 -0.28 -10.80
C LYS A 108 -17.22 0.84 -10.20
N LYS A 109 -17.36 0.87 -8.87
CA LYS A 109 -18.07 1.96 -8.16
C LYS A 109 -17.31 3.27 -8.29
N LEU A 110 -15.98 3.27 -8.13
CA LEU A 110 -15.18 4.47 -8.28
C LEU A 110 -15.26 5.04 -9.70
N ALA A 111 -15.14 4.20 -10.72
CA ALA A 111 -15.29 4.61 -12.12
C ALA A 111 -16.68 5.17 -12.40
N LEU A 112 -17.73 4.53 -11.86
CA LEU A 112 -19.09 5.05 -11.94
C LEU A 112 -19.23 6.42 -11.27
N TRP A 113 -18.67 6.60 -10.06
CA TRP A 113 -18.70 7.88 -9.36
C TRP A 113 -17.95 8.99 -10.10
N VAL A 114 -16.77 8.68 -10.65
CA VAL A 114 -16.01 9.61 -11.49
C VAL A 114 -16.81 10.00 -12.72
N LEU A 115 -17.46 9.04 -13.39
CA LEU A 115 -18.32 9.30 -14.53
C LEU A 115 -19.52 10.19 -14.17
N VAL A 116 -20.19 9.90 -13.04
CA VAL A 116 -21.32 10.70 -12.54
C VAL A 116 -20.88 12.13 -12.22
N ILE A 117 -19.76 12.30 -11.51
CA ILE A 117 -19.20 13.62 -11.18
C ILE A 117 -18.78 14.36 -12.46
N ALA A 118 -18.14 13.69 -13.42
CA ALA A 118 -17.76 14.28 -14.69
C ALA A 118 -18.99 14.71 -15.52
N ALA A 119 -20.04 13.88 -15.56
CA ALA A 119 -21.29 14.21 -16.25
C ALA A 119 -22.01 15.39 -15.59
N LEU A 120 -22.09 15.42 -14.25
CA LEU A 120 -22.62 16.55 -13.49
C LEU A 120 -21.81 17.82 -13.74
N TRP A 121 -20.48 17.73 -13.74
CA TRP A 121 -19.60 18.84 -14.04
C TRP A 121 -19.85 19.41 -15.44
N LEU A 122 -19.89 18.54 -16.46
CA LEU A 122 -20.17 18.93 -17.85
C LEU A 122 -21.57 19.54 -17.99
N LEU A 123 -22.57 18.97 -17.32
CA LEU A 123 -23.94 19.49 -17.33
C LEU A 123 -24.00 20.89 -16.71
N CYS A 124 -23.36 21.10 -15.56
CA CYS A 124 -23.31 22.43 -14.94
C CYS A 124 -22.58 23.44 -15.82
N LYS A 125 -21.47 23.05 -16.46
CA LYS A 125 -20.75 23.90 -17.42
C LYS A 125 -21.58 24.24 -18.66
N TYR A 126 -22.34 23.27 -19.15
CA TYR A 126 -23.25 23.47 -20.26
C TYR A 126 -24.40 24.43 -19.91
N LEU A 127 -25.00 24.29 -18.72
CA LEU A 127 -26.04 25.19 -18.23
C LEU A 127 -25.53 26.62 -17.98
N GLU A 128 -24.32 26.75 -17.44
CA GLU A 128 -23.64 28.04 -17.26
C GLU A 128 -23.48 28.76 -18.62
N ASN A 129 -23.08 28.02 -19.66
CA ASN A 129 -22.93 28.55 -21.01
C ASN A 129 -24.26 28.91 -21.71
N LEU A 130 -25.38 28.28 -21.33
CA LEU A 130 -26.69 28.53 -21.96
C LEU A 130 -27.50 29.63 -21.28
N ARG A 131 -27.38 29.76 -19.95
CA ARG A 131 -28.26 30.65 -19.16
C ARG A 131 -27.54 31.81 -18.49
N ASP A 132 -26.22 31.92 -18.62
CA ASP A 132 -25.38 32.89 -17.89
C ASP A 132 -25.56 32.80 -16.35
N ILE A 133 -26.08 31.67 -15.85
CA ILE A 133 -26.25 31.43 -14.41
C ILE A 133 -25.00 30.72 -13.90
N VAL A 134 -24.25 31.42 -13.04
CA VAL A 134 -23.02 30.90 -12.42
C VAL A 134 -23.39 30.00 -11.24
N ILE A 135 -23.72 28.73 -11.51
CA ILE A 135 -24.09 27.76 -10.46
C ILE A 135 -22.84 27.29 -9.69
N LEU A 136 -21.74 26.99 -10.38
CA LEU A 136 -20.52 26.47 -9.75
C LEU A 136 -19.62 27.55 -9.15
N GLY A 137 -19.70 28.78 -9.67
CA GLY A 137 -18.79 29.87 -9.27
C GLY A 137 -18.77 30.13 -7.76
N PRO A 138 -19.91 30.25 -7.06
CA PRO A 138 -19.91 30.46 -5.61
C PRO A 138 -19.21 29.36 -4.83
N ILE A 139 -19.37 28.09 -5.25
CA ILE A 139 -18.74 26.94 -4.59
C ILE A 139 -17.23 26.97 -4.83
N VAL A 140 -16.81 27.10 -6.09
CA VAL A 140 -15.38 27.16 -6.44
C VAL A 140 -14.71 28.37 -5.79
N HIS A 141 -15.39 29.51 -5.74
CA HIS A 141 -14.91 30.71 -5.08
C HIS A 141 -14.81 30.53 -3.56
N HIS A 142 -15.78 29.88 -2.92
CA HIS A 142 -15.69 29.52 -1.50
C HIS A 142 -14.46 28.64 -1.21
N PHE A 143 -14.21 27.62 -2.04
CA PHE A 143 -13.02 26.79 -1.90
C PHE A 143 -11.73 27.54 -2.19
N ALA A 144 -11.72 28.46 -3.17
CA ALA A 144 -10.57 29.31 -3.45
C ALA A 144 -10.26 30.28 -2.29
N MET A 145 -11.29 30.71 -1.55
CA MET A 145 -11.16 31.61 -0.39
C MET A 145 -10.61 30.93 0.86
N LEU A 146 -10.66 29.59 0.97
CA LEU A 146 -10.13 28.88 2.14
C LEU A 146 -8.61 29.02 2.29
N ASP A 147 -7.90 29.32 1.19
CA ASP A 147 -6.44 29.43 1.06
C ASP A 147 -5.66 28.62 2.10
N PRO A 148 -5.80 27.28 2.10
CA PRO A 148 -5.20 26.46 3.15
C PRO A 148 -3.68 26.53 3.03
N GLN A 149 -3.01 26.96 4.09
CA GLN A 149 -1.55 27.04 4.12
C GLN A 149 -0.95 25.78 4.74
N TYR A 150 0.04 25.19 4.08
CA TYR A 150 0.72 24.00 4.59
C TYR A 150 1.63 24.36 5.77
N ASP A 151 1.20 24.01 6.97
CA ASP A 151 2.06 24.07 8.16
C ASP A 151 2.85 22.78 8.35
N HIS A 152 4.17 22.88 8.25
CA HIS A 152 5.10 21.77 8.43
C HIS A 152 4.98 21.12 9.82
N GLY A 153 4.75 21.93 10.86
CA GLY A 153 4.67 21.46 12.24
C GLY A 153 3.47 20.54 12.44
N THR A 154 2.28 21.06 12.12
CA THR A 154 1.00 20.37 12.25
C THR A 154 0.97 19.06 11.47
N VAL A 155 1.37 19.07 10.19
CA VAL A 155 1.37 17.84 9.36
C VAL A 155 2.35 16.80 9.90
N THR A 156 3.52 17.23 10.38
CA THR A 156 4.50 16.31 10.98
C THR A 156 3.95 15.67 12.25
N VAL A 157 3.33 16.45 13.14
CA VAL A 157 2.71 15.93 14.37
C VAL A 157 1.60 14.93 14.04
N LEU A 158 0.75 15.25 13.07
CA LEU A 158 -0.31 14.35 12.61
C LEU A 158 0.25 13.05 12.05
N CYS A 159 1.31 13.10 11.22
CA CYS A 159 1.96 11.89 10.72
C CYS A 159 2.55 11.02 11.84
N TRP A 160 3.14 11.62 12.87
CA TRP A 160 3.61 10.88 14.05
C TRP A 160 2.46 10.25 14.85
N LEU A 161 1.34 10.97 15.01
CA LEU A 161 0.16 10.43 15.66
C LEU A 161 -0.40 9.22 14.90
N LEU A 162 -0.50 9.31 13.57
CA LEU A 162 -0.95 8.22 12.70
C LEU A 162 0.05 7.05 12.62
N LEU A 163 1.33 7.29 12.89
CA LEU A 163 2.35 6.25 12.92
C LEU A 163 2.08 5.24 14.05
N ILE A 164 1.54 5.67 15.19
CA ILE A 164 1.24 4.80 16.33
C ILE A 164 0.25 3.67 15.95
N PRO A 165 -0.98 3.96 15.48
CA PRO A 165 -1.91 2.90 15.07
C PRO A 165 -1.39 2.11 13.87
N TRP A 166 -0.61 2.72 12.98
CA TRP A 166 0.03 1.98 11.89
C TRP A 166 1.04 0.94 12.42
N VAL A 167 1.89 1.29 13.38
CA VAL A 167 2.82 0.34 14.02
C VAL A 167 2.06 -0.75 14.77
N CYS A 168 1.01 -0.40 15.51
CA CYS A 168 0.13 -1.40 16.15
C CYS A 168 -0.45 -2.38 15.12
N SER A 169 -0.84 -1.89 13.94
CA SER A 169 -1.35 -2.72 12.86
C SER A 169 -0.33 -3.71 12.30
N LEU A 170 0.97 -3.36 12.31
CA LEU A 170 2.04 -4.29 11.93
C LEU A 170 2.22 -5.39 12.97
N PHE A 171 2.08 -5.06 14.26
CA PHE A 171 2.10 -6.05 15.33
C PHE A 171 0.90 -6.99 15.24
N GLU A 172 -0.32 -6.46 15.08
CA GLU A 172 -1.53 -7.27 14.85
C GLU A 172 -1.34 -8.20 13.65
N MET A 173 -0.81 -7.68 12.54
CA MET A 173 -0.52 -8.49 11.35
C MET A 173 0.46 -9.62 11.64
N ARG A 174 1.50 -9.35 12.45
CA ARG A 174 2.56 -10.31 12.77
C ARG A 174 2.11 -11.40 13.75
N PHE A 175 1.18 -11.08 14.65
CA PHE A 175 0.74 -11.97 15.72
C PHE A 175 -0.59 -12.67 15.43
N ASP A 176 -1.57 -12.00 14.84
CA ASP A 176 -2.95 -12.52 14.73
C ASP A 176 -3.38 -12.87 13.30
N ARG A 177 -2.66 -12.36 12.30
CA ARG A 177 -3.05 -12.49 10.89
C ARG A 177 -2.06 -13.27 10.05
N LYS A 178 -1.26 -14.12 10.70
CA LYS A 178 -0.32 -15.02 10.05
C LYS A 178 -1.06 -16.27 9.60
N LYS A 179 -1.08 -16.51 8.30
CA LYS A 179 -1.72 -17.67 7.67
C LYS A 179 -0.64 -18.54 7.04
N LYS A 180 -0.62 -19.81 7.40
CA LYS A 180 0.34 -20.79 6.94
C LYS A 180 -0.38 -21.76 6.02
N PHE A 181 0.07 -21.81 4.77
CA PHE A 181 -0.42 -22.74 3.76
C PHE A 181 0.60 -23.85 3.60
N SER A 182 0.20 -25.06 3.98
CA SER A 182 0.90 -26.32 3.76
C SER A 182 0.10 -27.16 2.75
N PRO A 183 0.71 -28.16 2.07
CA PRO A 183 -0.03 -29.08 1.23
C PRO A 183 -1.22 -29.70 1.97
N ASN A 184 -1.04 -30.06 3.24
CA ASN A 184 -2.00 -30.86 4.00
C ASN A 184 -2.97 -30.01 4.84
N GLU A 185 -2.56 -28.83 5.28
CA GLU A 185 -3.34 -28.03 6.23
C GLU A 185 -3.19 -26.53 5.95
N ILE A 186 -4.24 -25.80 6.30
CA ILE A 186 -4.19 -24.35 6.40
C ILE A 186 -4.27 -24.03 7.88
N ALA A 187 -3.17 -23.53 8.44
CA ALA A 187 -3.12 -23.13 9.83
C ALA A 187 -3.25 -21.60 9.92
N GLU A 188 -4.30 -21.14 10.61
CA GLU A 188 -4.43 -19.75 11.02
C GLU A 188 -4.03 -19.63 12.48
N PHE A 189 -3.09 -18.73 12.75
CA PHE A 189 -2.62 -18.51 14.12
C PHE A 189 -3.27 -17.23 14.67
N HIS A 190 -4.05 -17.38 15.75
CA HIS A 190 -4.65 -16.30 16.50
C HIS A 190 -3.99 -16.23 17.88
N PHE A 191 -3.38 -15.09 18.23
CA PHE A 191 -2.75 -14.96 19.53
C PHE A 191 -3.83 -15.02 20.63
N GLY A 192 -3.72 -15.99 21.53
CA GLY A 192 -4.65 -16.17 22.64
C GLY A 192 -5.83 -17.10 22.38
N GLU A 193 -6.25 -17.28 21.12
CA GLU A 193 -7.36 -18.18 20.75
C GLU A 193 -6.89 -19.55 20.23
N GLY A 194 -5.60 -19.68 19.88
CA GLY A 194 -5.00 -20.92 19.39
C GLY A 194 -4.84 -20.95 17.87
N SER A 195 -4.56 -22.13 17.33
CA SER A 195 -4.45 -22.33 15.89
C SER A 195 -5.70 -23.03 15.34
N GLU A 196 -6.40 -22.40 14.41
CA GLU A 196 -7.45 -23.07 13.64
C GLU A 196 -6.80 -23.84 12.48
N LEU A 197 -7.06 -25.14 12.42
CA LEU A 197 -6.59 -26.02 11.36
C LEU A 197 -7.78 -26.37 10.47
N THR A 198 -7.76 -25.89 9.23
CA THR A 198 -8.74 -26.27 8.22
C THR A 198 -8.11 -27.33 7.31
N ASP A 199 -8.71 -28.53 7.28
CA ASP A 199 -8.32 -29.56 6.30
C ASP A 199 -8.74 -29.11 4.90
N ARG A 200 -7.94 -29.50 3.91
CA ARG A 200 -7.98 -28.97 2.54
C ARG A 200 -8.77 -29.85 1.57
N SER A 201 -9.27 -31.01 1.98
CA SER A 201 -9.94 -31.93 1.07
C SER A 201 -11.16 -31.25 0.42
N GLY A 202 -11.20 -31.26 -0.92
CA GLY A 202 -12.29 -30.65 -1.71
C GLY A 202 -12.26 -29.13 -1.88
N LEU A 203 -11.30 -28.40 -1.29
CA LEU A 203 -11.23 -26.94 -1.40
C LEU A 203 -10.40 -26.48 -2.61
N ARG A 204 -10.99 -25.60 -3.44
CA ARG A 204 -10.33 -24.84 -4.51
C ARG A 204 -10.09 -23.41 -4.04
N PHE A 205 -9.00 -22.79 -4.49
CA PHE A 205 -8.69 -21.40 -4.13
C PHE A 205 -8.87 -20.49 -5.34
N VAL A 206 -9.58 -19.39 -5.13
CA VAL A 206 -9.80 -18.36 -6.14
C VAL A 206 -9.31 -17.03 -5.60
N THR A 207 -8.51 -16.32 -6.38
CA THR A 207 -8.11 -14.95 -6.03
C THR A 207 -9.17 -13.97 -6.49
N LYS A 208 -9.45 -12.98 -5.64
CA LYS A 208 -10.34 -11.88 -5.96
C LYS A 208 -9.67 -10.56 -5.60
N TYR A 209 -9.27 -9.81 -6.62
CA TYR A 209 -8.77 -8.45 -6.46
C TYR A 209 -9.96 -7.51 -6.36
N ARG A 210 -10.24 -6.99 -5.16
CA ARG A 210 -11.42 -6.17 -4.89
C ARG A 210 -11.31 -4.76 -5.48
N ASP A 211 -10.12 -4.17 -5.37
CA ASP A 211 -9.82 -2.84 -5.88
C ASP A 211 -8.34 -2.72 -6.31
N VAL A 212 -8.10 -1.99 -7.40
CA VAL A 212 -6.76 -1.69 -7.92
C VAL A 212 -5.97 -0.88 -6.90
N LEU A 213 -6.61 0.05 -6.21
CA LEU A 213 -5.91 0.86 -5.21
C LEU A 213 -5.51 0.00 -4.02
N GLU A 214 -6.41 -0.83 -3.50
CA GLU A 214 -6.08 -1.77 -2.44
C GLU A 214 -4.92 -2.69 -2.87
N THR A 215 -4.98 -3.25 -4.08
CA THR A 215 -3.90 -4.07 -4.65
C THR A 215 -2.59 -3.29 -4.73
N VAL A 216 -2.58 -2.05 -5.21
CA VAL A 216 -1.35 -1.23 -5.26
C VAL A 216 -0.82 -0.92 -3.86
N LEU A 217 -1.69 -0.52 -2.92
CA LEU A 217 -1.30 -0.15 -1.55
C LEU A 217 -0.84 -1.34 -0.70
N SER A 218 -1.32 -2.54 -1.02
CA SER A 218 -0.91 -3.80 -0.39
C SER A 218 0.16 -4.55 -1.19
N PHE A 219 0.84 -3.85 -2.12
CA PHE A 219 1.91 -4.40 -2.95
C PHE A 219 1.51 -5.65 -3.72
N GLY A 220 0.41 -5.59 -4.46
CA GLY A 220 -0.19 -6.71 -5.16
C GLY A 220 -1.13 -7.56 -4.30
N GLY A 221 -1.67 -7.03 -3.22
CA GLY A 221 -2.56 -7.81 -2.36
C GLY A 221 -3.99 -7.93 -2.88
N GLY A 222 -4.73 -8.86 -2.28
CA GLY A 222 -6.12 -9.15 -2.64
C GLY A 222 -6.74 -10.22 -1.73
N ASP A 223 -7.97 -10.59 -2.02
CA ASP A 223 -8.66 -11.64 -1.27
C ASP A 223 -8.33 -13.02 -1.84
N LEU A 224 -8.19 -14.00 -0.95
CA LEU A 224 -8.14 -15.42 -1.31
C LEU A 224 -9.42 -16.08 -0.81
N LEU A 225 -10.15 -16.73 -1.72
CA LEU A 225 -11.41 -17.41 -1.43
C LEU A 225 -11.17 -18.92 -1.49
N ALA A 226 -11.44 -19.62 -0.39
CA ALA A 226 -11.58 -21.06 -0.40
C ALA A 226 -13.02 -21.41 -0.80
N VAL A 227 -13.18 -22.06 -1.95
CA VAL A 227 -14.46 -22.48 -2.51
C VAL A 227 -14.52 -23.99 -2.58
N ASP A 228 -15.70 -24.54 -2.33
CA ASP A 228 -15.97 -25.97 -2.54
C ASP A 228 -16.05 -26.32 -4.04
N ASN A 229 -16.15 -27.61 -4.36
CA ASN A 229 -16.49 -28.13 -5.68
C ASN A 229 -17.79 -27.52 -6.27
N HIS A 230 -18.73 -27.12 -5.41
CA HIS A 230 -19.96 -26.42 -5.80
C HIS A 230 -19.80 -24.89 -6.00
N GLN A 231 -18.57 -24.36 -5.96
CA GLN A 231 -18.26 -22.92 -5.99
C GLN A 231 -18.84 -22.09 -4.83
N THR A 232 -19.33 -22.74 -3.77
CA THR A 232 -19.73 -22.06 -2.54
C THR A 232 -18.49 -21.60 -1.79
N VAL A 233 -18.44 -20.32 -1.39
CA VAL A 233 -17.33 -19.76 -0.62
C VAL A 233 -17.44 -20.27 0.82
N ILE A 234 -16.50 -21.11 1.23
CA ILE A 234 -16.42 -21.66 2.61
C ILE A 234 -15.67 -20.69 3.51
N LYS A 235 -14.52 -20.17 3.04
CA LYS A 235 -13.67 -19.25 3.82
C LYS A 235 -13.13 -18.14 2.93
N ARG A 236 -13.11 -16.93 3.47
CA ARG A 236 -12.56 -15.74 2.81
C ARG A 236 -11.38 -15.23 3.62
N TYR A 237 -10.22 -15.13 2.99
CA TYR A 237 -9.04 -14.53 3.55
C TYR A 237 -8.86 -13.15 2.92
N GLU A 238 -9.23 -12.11 3.67
CA GLU A 238 -9.23 -10.73 3.16
C GLU A 238 -7.83 -10.10 3.18
N ASN A 239 -7.58 -9.19 2.22
CA ASN A 239 -6.42 -8.30 2.19
C ASN A 239 -5.05 -9.00 2.35
N ILE A 240 -4.80 -10.11 1.64
CA ILE A 240 -3.51 -10.79 1.71
C ILE A 240 -2.43 -9.93 1.04
N ILE A 241 -1.41 -9.53 1.80
CA ILE A 241 -0.32 -8.69 1.29
C ILE A 241 0.55 -9.48 0.31
N GLY A 242 0.89 -8.86 -0.81
CA GLY A 242 1.81 -9.46 -1.78
C GLY A 242 1.26 -10.66 -2.54
N LEU A 243 -0.07 -10.88 -2.52
CA LEU A 243 -0.70 -12.05 -3.14
C LEU A 243 -0.27 -12.26 -4.59
N TRP A 244 -0.18 -11.19 -5.38
CA TRP A 244 0.31 -11.21 -6.76
C TRP A 244 1.71 -11.84 -6.89
N PHE A 245 2.63 -11.52 -5.98
CA PHE A 245 4.00 -12.04 -6.01
C PHE A 245 4.12 -13.48 -5.49
N TYR A 246 3.21 -13.87 -4.60
CA TYR A 246 3.19 -15.21 -4.01
C TYR A 246 2.30 -16.18 -4.77
N TRP A 247 1.51 -15.72 -5.75
CA TRP A 247 0.51 -16.53 -6.42
C TRP A 247 1.11 -17.78 -7.08
N GLU A 248 2.20 -17.67 -7.84
CA GLU A 248 2.83 -18.83 -8.48
C GLU A 248 3.30 -19.89 -7.48
N LYS A 249 3.74 -19.46 -6.30
CA LYS A 249 4.18 -20.36 -5.24
C LYS A 249 2.98 -21.02 -4.56
N LEU A 250 1.97 -20.22 -4.23
CA LEU A 250 0.70 -20.71 -3.68
C LEU A 250 0.10 -21.73 -4.63
N ASP A 251 -0.02 -21.38 -5.90
CA ASP A 251 -0.55 -22.25 -6.94
C ASP A 251 0.21 -23.58 -7.04
N ARG A 252 1.54 -23.57 -6.93
CA ARG A 252 2.36 -24.80 -6.90
C ARG A 252 2.06 -25.68 -5.69
N VAL A 253 2.07 -25.11 -4.48
CA VAL A 253 1.76 -25.84 -3.23
C VAL A 253 0.30 -26.35 -3.25
N LEU A 254 -0.57 -25.60 -3.93
CA LEU A 254 -1.95 -26.00 -4.13
C LEU A 254 -2.04 -27.18 -5.13
N HIS A 255 -1.34 -27.15 -6.26
CA HIS A 255 -1.42 -28.25 -7.24
C HIS A 255 -0.77 -29.56 -6.78
N GLN A 256 0.29 -29.52 -5.96
CA GLN A 256 0.98 -30.71 -5.46
C GLN A 256 0.08 -31.71 -4.70
N ARG A 257 -0.97 -31.25 -4.00
CA ARG A 257 -1.90 -32.16 -3.31
C ARG A 257 -2.98 -32.72 -4.24
N ALA A 258 -3.39 -31.97 -5.25
CA ALA A 258 -4.37 -32.47 -6.22
C ALA A 258 -3.85 -33.75 -6.89
N THR A 259 -2.57 -33.74 -7.29
CA THR A 259 -1.91 -34.91 -7.89
C THR A 259 -1.76 -36.07 -6.93
N LEU A 260 -1.47 -35.83 -5.64
CA LEU A 260 -1.33 -36.90 -4.65
C LEU A 260 -2.66 -37.60 -4.36
N LEU A 261 -3.77 -36.84 -4.31
CA LEU A 261 -5.10 -37.41 -4.12
C LEU A 261 -5.56 -38.24 -5.33
N ASP A 262 -5.25 -37.78 -6.54
CA ASP A 262 -5.55 -38.54 -7.77
C ASP A 262 -4.76 -39.85 -7.83
N ASP A 263 -3.49 -39.83 -7.41
CA ASP A 263 -2.62 -41.03 -7.33
C ASP A 263 -3.10 -42.02 -6.26
N GLU A 264 -3.55 -41.55 -5.09
CA GLU A 264 -4.13 -42.38 -4.03
C GLU A 264 -5.45 -43.01 -4.49
N ALA A 265 -6.36 -42.22 -5.07
CA ALA A 265 -7.62 -42.72 -5.59
C ALA A 265 -7.44 -43.76 -6.71
N ALA A 266 -6.45 -43.57 -7.59
CA ALA A 266 -6.11 -44.53 -8.63
C ALA A 266 -5.55 -45.85 -8.05
N LYS A 267 -4.74 -45.78 -6.98
CA LYS A 267 -4.24 -46.98 -6.29
C LYS A 267 -5.33 -47.75 -5.59
N ASP A 268 -6.27 -47.07 -4.94
CA ASP A 268 -7.40 -47.71 -4.27
C ASP A 268 -8.33 -48.41 -5.27
N GLN A 269 -8.58 -47.81 -6.43
CA GLN A 269 -9.30 -48.46 -7.53
C GLN A 269 -8.55 -49.70 -8.05
N ALA A 270 -7.24 -49.61 -8.24
CA ALA A 270 -6.42 -50.73 -8.70
C ALA A 270 -6.32 -51.87 -7.67
N ALA A 271 -6.38 -51.57 -6.37
CA ALA A 271 -6.38 -52.56 -5.30
C ALA A 271 -7.76 -53.23 -5.13
N GLY A 272 -8.86 -52.50 -5.36
CA GLY A 272 -10.23 -53.02 -5.28
C GLY A 272 -10.61 -53.98 -6.43
N ASP A 273 -9.96 -53.85 -7.59
CA ASP A 273 -10.19 -54.70 -8.77
C ASP A 273 -9.43 -56.04 -8.75
N GLN A 274 -8.67 -56.35 -7.68
CA GLN A 274 -8.08 -57.68 -7.53
C GLN A 274 -9.16 -58.69 -7.13
N PRO A 275 -9.48 -59.69 -7.96
CA PRO A 275 -10.47 -60.70 -7.61
C PRO A 275 -9.98 -61.50 -6.41
N ALA A 276 -10.83 -61.62 -5.39
CA ALA A 276 -10.59 -62.48 -4.24
C ALA A 276 -10.35 -63.91 -4.74
N LEU A 277 -9.10 -64.36 -4.68
CA LEU A 277 -8.67 -65.73 -4.98
C LEU A 277 -8.96 -66.67 -3.82
#